data_AF-A0ABD2Q343-F1
#
_entry.id   AF-A0ABD2Q343-F1
#
_cell.length_a   1.000
_cell.length_b   1.000
_cell.length_c   1.000
_cell.angle_alpha   90.00
_cell.angle_beta   90.00
_cell.angle_gamma   90.00
#
_symmetry.space_group_name_H-M   'P 1'
#
loop_
_entity.id
_entity.type
_entity.pdbx_description
1 polymer ?
#
loop_
_entity_poly.entity_id
_entity_poly.type
_entity_poly.pdbx_seq_one_letter_code
_entity_poly.pdbx_strand_id
1 'polypeptide(L)'
;MQNDFSITRSDTISVTINDIQKRLKCCGSEDYYDWKGSKYFEEPYDSKLNPYSLEDSDPDVSHVPNSCCINEYKSCGALVHPSNLHHKVIRI
;
A
#
# COMPACT_ATOMS: atom_id res chain seq x y z
N MET A 1 -13.67 -11.94 33.16
CA MET A 1 -12.78 -11.10 32.34
C MET A 1 -13.15 -11.35 30.88
N GLN A 2 -13.90 -10.44 30.30
CA GLN A 2 -14.15 -10.43 28.85
C GLN A 2 -12.88 -9.87 28.23
N ASN A 3 -12.15 -10.72 27.50
CA ASN A 3 -11.09 -10.23 26.63
C ASN A 3 -11.80 -9.64 25.40
N ASP A 4 -11.78 -8.32 25.29
CA ASP A 4 -12.30 -7.59 24.12
C ASP A 4 -11.48 -7.95 22.88
N PHE A 5 -11.85 -9.08 22.26
CA PHE A 5 -11.25 -9.64 21.05
C PHE A 5 -11.95 -9.11 19.78
N SER A 6 -12.33 -7.83 19.79
CA SER A 6 -13.15 -7.22 18.74
C SER A 6 -12.56 -5.89 18.28
N ILE A 7 -11.41 -5.96 17.58
CA ILE A 7 -10.95 -5.11 16.44
C ILE A 7 -9.71 -5.82 15.84
N THR A 8 -9.99 -6.80 14.96
CA THR A 8 -9.27 -7.23 13.73
C THR A 8 -7.73 -7.18 13.63
N ARG A 9 -7.05 -8.27 14.02
CA ARG A 9 -5.59 -8.58 13.83
C ARG A 9 -4.96 -8.23 12.46
N SER A 10 -5.76 -8.17 11.39
CA SER A 10 -5.32 -7.83 10.02
C SER A 10 -4.86 -6.36 9.88
N ASP A 11 -5.44 -5.46 10.68
CA ASP A 11 -5.16 -4.02 10.57
C ASP A 11 -3.80 -3.68 11.18
N THR A 12 -3.43 -4.35 12.29
CA THR A 12 -2.13 -4.16 12.95
C THR A 12 -0.95 -4.57 12.07
N ILE A 13 -1.11 -5.68 11.32
CA ILE A 13 -0.06 -6.16 10.39
C ILE A 13 0.11 -5.15 9.25
N SER A 14 -0.99 -4.66 8.68
CA SER A 14 -0.96 -3.67 7.60
C SER A 14 -0.28 -2.36 8.03
N VAL A 15 -0.59 -1.88 9.24
CA VAL A 15 0.07 -0.70 9.84
C VAL A 15 1.57 -0.94 10.00
N THR A 16 1.96 -2.10 10.53
CA THR A 16 3.38 -2.42 10.75
C THR A 16 4.15 -2.50 9.44
N ILE A 17 3.59 -3.14 8.41
CA ILE A 17 4.19 -3.22 7.08
C ILE A 17 4.33 -1.80 6.47
N ASN A 18 3.33 -0.94 6.64
CA ASN A 18 3.39 0.45 6.19
C ASN A 18 4.53 1.23 6.88
N ASP A 19 4.70 1.06 8.19
CA ASP A 19 5.77 1.71 8.94
C ASP A 19 7.16 1.24 8.51
N ILE A 20 7.33 -0.06 8.27
CA ILE A 20 8.60 -0.62 7.78
C ILE A 20 8.94 -0.03 6.42
N GLN A 21 8.00 0.00 5.49
CA GLN A 21 8.20 0.54 4.13
C GLN A 21 8.61 2.02 4.16
N LYS A 22 7.93 2.83 4.97
CA LYS A 22 8.28 4.25 5.16
C LYS A 22 9.68 4.42 5.76
N ARG A 23 10.01 3.67 6.81
CA ARG A 23 11.30 3.78 7.52
C ARG A 23 12.47 3.32 6.65
N LEU A 24 12.31 2.21 5.96
CA LEU A 24 13.36 1.62 5.14
C LEU A 24 13.42 2.22 3.74
N LYS A 25 12.41 3.02 3.37
CA LYS A 25 12.24 3.63 2.05
C LYS A 25 12.26 2.55 0.96
N CYS A 26 11.40 1.54 1.13
CA CYS A 26 11.21 0.43 0.20
C CYS A 26 9.73 0.29 -0.19
N CYS A 27 9.47 -0.52 -1.21
CA CYS A 27 8.13 -0.97 -1.56
C CYS A 27 8.19 -2.47 -1.79
N GLY A 28 7.51 -3.26 -0.96
CA GLY A 28 7.73 -4.71 -0.93
C GLY A 28 9.08 -5.09 -0.29
N SER A 29 9.44 -6.37 -0.46
CA SER A 29 10.69 -6.96 0.01
C SER A 29 11.81 -6.82 -1.02
N GLU A 30 11.50 -7.08 -2.30
CA GLU A 30 12.40 -6.88 -3.44
C GLU A 30 11.99 -5.64 -4.23
N ASP A 31 10.74 -5.60 -4.68
CA ASP A 31 10.16 -4.47 -5.37
C ASP A 31 8.62 -4.41 -5.23
N TYR A 32 8.01 -3.44 -5.92
CA TYR A 32 6.58 -3.20 -5.84
C TYR A 32 5.71 -4.32 -6.43
N TYR A 33 6.28 -5.24 -7.24
CA TYR A 33 5.55 -6.41 -7.76
C TYR A 33 5.24 -7.44 -6.67
N ASP A 34 5.89 -7.36 -5.51
CA ASP A 34 5.53 -8.18 -4.33
C ASP A 34 4.09 -7.95 -3.86
N TRP A 35 3.48 -6.83 -4.26
CA TRP A 35 2.07 -6.54 -3.98
C TRP A 35 1.10 -7.25 -4.94
N LYS A 36 1.58 -7.89 -6.01
CA LYS A 36 0.73 -8.69 -6.91
C LYS A 36 0.04 -9.81 -6.12
N GLY A 37 -1.26 -10.03 -6.32
CA GLY A 37 -2.04 -10.94 -5.47
C GLY A 37 -2.65 -10.30 -4.23
N SER A 38 -2.31 -9.04 -3.92
CA SER A 38 -2.92 -8.30 -2.81
C SER A 38 -4.14 -7.51 -3.25
N LYS A 39 -5.01 -7.18 -2.28
CA LYS A 39 -6.14 -6.26 -2.48
C LYS A 39 -5.75 -4.89 -3.05
N TYR A 40 -4.50 -4.45 -2.85
CA TYR A 40 -4.03 -3.19 -3.42
C TYR A 40 -3.81 -3.29 -4.93
N PHE A 41 -3.41 -4.47 -5.41
CA PHE A 41 -2.97 -4.68 -6.79
C PHE A 41 -4.07 -5.23 -7.69
N GLU A 42 -4.98 -6.04 -7.14
CA GLU A 42 -5.99 -6.79 -7.90
C GLU A 42 -7.41 -6.23 -7.83
N GLU A 43 -7.77 -5.49 -6.78
CA GLU A 43 -9.12 -4.93 -6.72
C GLU A 43 -9.20 -3.71 -7.64
N PRO A 44 -10.20 -3.65 -8.56
CA PRO A 44 -10.49 -2.43 -9.29
C PRO A 44 -10.72 -1.33 -8.25
N TYR A 45 -10.09 -0.18 -8.45
CA TYR A 45 -10.05 0.88 -7.47
C TYR A 45 -11.47 1.40 -7.17
N ASP A 46 -12.14 0.80 -6.18
CA ASP A 46 -13.46 1.23 -5.74
C ASP A 46 -13.27 2.40 -4.77
N SER A 47 -13.57 3.59 -5.29
CA SER A 47 -13.44 4.84 -4.57
C SER A 47 -14.29 4.93 -3.28
N LYS A 48 -15.17 3.96 -3.03
CA LYS A 48 -16.06 3.89 -1.86
C LYS A 48 -15.58 2.95 -0.76
N LEU A 49 -14.68 2.00 -1.07
CA LEU A 49 -14.22 0.98 -0.11
C LEU A 49 -12.86 1.29 0.51
N ASN A 50 -12.07 2.16 -0.13
CA ASN A 50 -10.76 2.56 0.39
C ASN A 50 -10.82 4.01 0.91
N PRO A 51 -10.54 4.32 2.19
CA PRO A 51 -10.49 5.72 2.66
C PRO A 51 -9.36 6.54 2.01
N TYR A 52 -8.49 5.91 1.22
CA TYR A 52 -7.46 6.57 0.41
C TYR A 52 -7.90 6.81 -1.05
N SER A 53 -9.20 6.71 -1.34
CA SER A 53 -9.82 6.88 -2.65
C SER A 53 -9.86 8.30 -3.15
N LEU A 54 -9.46 8.50 -4.39
CA LEU A 54 -9.24 9.80 -5.00
C LEU A 54 -9.90 9.80 -6.37
N GLU A 55 -10.66 10.86 -6.63
CA GLU A 55 -11.58 11.02 -7.76
C GLU A 55 -10.93 10.95 -9.16
N ASP A 56 -9.59 10.93 -9.26
CA ASP A 56 -8.84 11.04 -10.51
C ASP A 56 -8.02 9.79 -10.89
N SER A 57 -8.10 8.69 -10.14
CA SER A 57 -7.38 7.45 -10.50
C SER A 57 -8.19 6.59 -11.46
N ASP A 58 -7.54 6.17 -12.54
CA ASP A 58 -8.07 5.23 -13.52
C ASP A 58 -8.33 3.86 -12.85
N PRO A 59 -9.57 3.34 -12.89
CA PRO A 59 -9.97 2.13 -12.17
C PRO A 59 -9.26 0.85 -12.64
N ASP A 60 -8.63 0.86 -13.81
CA ASP A 60 -7.89 -0.28 -14.37
C ASP A 60 -6.40 -0.30 -14.00
N VAL A 61 -5.94 0.64 -13.17
CA VAL A 61 -4.53 0.73 -12.76
C VAL A 61 -4.30 -0.06 -11.47
N SER A 62 -3.31 -0.94 -11.46
CA SER A 62 -2.86 -1.61 -10.24
C SER A 62 -2.24 -0.61 -9.26
N HIS A 63 -2.49 -0.80 -7.96
CA HIS A 63 -1.95 0.05 -6.90
C HIS A 63 -1.04 -0.71 -5.93
N VAL A 64 -0.21 0.06 -5.24
CA VAL A 64 0.50 -0.36 -4.02
C VAL A 64 0.10 0.54 -2.85
N PRO A 65 0.40 0.16 -1.59
CA PRO A 65 0.17 1.03 -0.46
C PRO A 65 0.92 2.36 -0.59
N ASN A 66 0.31 3.45 -0.13
CA ASN A 66 0.96 4.78 -0.13
C ASN A 66 2.25 4.84 0.72
N SER A 67 2.52 3.85 1.55
CA SER A 67 3.81 3.72 2.27
C SER A 67 4.99 3.42 1.33
N CYS A 68 4.73 2.97 0.10
CA CYS A 68 5.72 2.80 -0.96
C CYS A 68 6.18 4.12 -1.60
N CYS A 69 5.53 5.24 -1.31
CA CYS A 69 5.73 6.49 -2.02
C CYS A 69 6.93 7.30 -1.56
N ILE A 70 7.66 7.88 -2.52
CA ILE A 70 8.73 8.84 -2.25
C ILE A 70 8.18 10.13 -1.65
N ASN A 71 7.05 10.62 -2.16
CA ASN A 71 6.37 11.82 -1.70
C ASN A 71 4.93 11.49 -1.29
N GLU A 72 4.45 12.12 -0.21
CA GLU A 72 3.09 11.91 0.29
C GLU A 72 2.11 12.82 -0.45
N TYR A 73 1.51 12.31 -1.53
CA TYR A 73 0.43 13.00 -2.24
C TYR A 73 -0.64 12.01 -2.72
N LYS A 74 -1.78 12.58 -3.14
CA LYS A 74 -2.92 11.85 -3.70
C LYS A 74 -2.48 10.89 -4.81
N SER A 75 -2.79 9.59 -4.69
CA SER A 75 -2.70 8.59 -5.78
C SER A 75 -1.27 8.21 -6.16
N CYS A 76 -0.29 8.54 -5.32
CA CYS A 76 1.09 8.17 -5.59
C CYS A 76 1.29 6.65 -5.76
N GLY A 77 0.54 5.82 -5.03
CA GLY A 77 0.60 4.36 -5.14
C GLY A 77 0.08 3.78 -6.47
N ALA A 78 -0.45 4.61 -7.37
CA ALA A 78 -0.90 4.18 -8.70
C ALA A 78 0.30 3.84 -9.59
N LEU A 79 0.30 2.64 -10.18
CA LEU A 79 1.40 2.16 -11.04
C LEU A 79 1.39 2.77 -12.47
N VAL A 80 0.69 3.88 -12.69
CA VAL A 80 0.86 4.73 -13.90
C VAL A 80 2.24 5.39 -13.95
N HIS A 81 2.82 5.66 -12.78
CA HIS A 81 4.13 6.32 -12.65
C HIS A 81 4.99 5.62 -11.59
N PRO A 82 5.57 4.43 -11.89
CA PRO A 82 6.35 3.65 -10.93
C PRO A 82 7.58 4.39 -10.37
N SER A 83 8.06 5.44 -11.04
CA SER A 83 9.14 6.31 -10.58
C SER A 83 8.84 7.08 -9.30
N ASN A 84 7.58 7.14 -8.88
CA ASN A 84 7.16 7.77 -7.63
C ASN A 84 7.31 6.87 -6.40
N LEU A 85 7.70 5.62 -6.61
CA LEU A 85 7.83 4.63 -5.56
C LEU A 85 9.29 4.47 -5.11
N HIS A 86 9.45 3.99 -3.89
CA HIS A 86 10.70 3.53 -3.34
C HIS A 86 11.11 2.19 -3.96
N HIS A 87 12.31 2.13 -4.56
CA HIS A 87 12.85 0.92 -5.22
C HIS A 87 14.05 0.32 -4.46
N LYS A 88 14.21 0.68 -3.18
CA LYS A 88 15.34 0.19 -2.39
C LYS A 88 15.07 -1.25 -1.95
N VAL A 89 15.94 -2.16 -2.36
CA VAL A 89 15.96 -3.53 -1.86
C VAL A 89 16.41 -3.55 -0.40
N ILE A 90 15.65 -4.21 0.48
CA ILE A 90 16.07 -4.44 1.86
C ILE A 90 17.02 -5.66 1.87
N ARG A 91 18.24 -5.46 2.36
CA ARG A 91 19.14 -6.57 2.72
C ARG A 91 19.24 -6.61 4.24
N ILE A 92 18.73 -7.70 4.84
CA ILE A 92 18.73 -7.95 6.28
C ILE A 92 19.85 -8.93 6.61
#